data_AF-A0ABD2IUB1-F1
#
_entry.id   AF-A0ABD2IUB1-F1
#
_cell.length_a   1.000
_cell.length_b   1.000
_cell.length_c   1.000
_cell.angle_alpha   90.00
_cell.angle_beta   90.00
_cell.angle_gamma   90.00
#
_symmetry.space_group_name_H-M   'P 1'
#
loop_
_entity.id
_entity.type
_entity.pdbx_description
1 polymer ?
#
loop_
_entity_poly.entity_id
_entity_poly.type
_entity_poly.pdbx_seq_one_letter_code
_entity_poly.pdbx_strand_id
1 'polypeptide(L)'
;MGKDKKGDYDPDIYGDWQYEEKPCACHCSCLRAKKFYRVECDFMNRTTKRWANAGRVALGLLSVPLLLIPGTNSLTDAQLETVGQDITHTALEVHYKCGICGQISYKTYEIVCEDETSDRWGRYMKTYGDEPIFGIRTTDFDGIQRVFDGMSKNYHFTKRNCKDWTSQMIGRLS
;
A
#
# COMPACT_ATOMS: atom_id res chain seq x y z
N MET A 1 20.97 4.87 14.26
CA MET A 1 19.81 4.28 14.96
C MET A 1 18.69 5.30 14.96
N GLY A 2 17.84 5.24 13.93
CA GLY A 2 16.65 6.09 13.85
C GLY A 2 15.62 5.64 14.87
N LYS A 3 14.93 6.59 15.49
CA LYS A 3 13.88 6.33 16.47
C LYS A 3 12.72 5.66 15.74
N ASP A 4 12.39 4.42 16.11
CA ASP A 4 11.14 3.78 15.71
C ASP A 4 9.98 4.68 16.17
N LYS A 5 9.35 5.36 15.21
CA LYS A 5 8.08 6.05 15.43
C LYS A 5 7.05 4.95 15.64
N LYS A 6 6.79 4.61 16.92
CA LYS A 6 5.70 3.72 17.33
C LYS A 6 4.39 4.21 16.69
N GLY A 7 3.94 3.54 15.63
CA GLY A 7 2.69 3.84 14.94
C GLY A 7 2.75 3.77 13.41
N ASP A 8 3.94 3.77 12.82
CA ASP A 8 4.09 3.77 11.36
C ASP A 8 3.98 2.33 10.77
N TYR A 9 3.42 2.23 9.57
CA TYR A 9 3.27 0.97 8.84
C TYR A 9 4.64 0.36 8.53
N ASP A 10 4.88 -0.86 9.02
CA ASP A 10 6.07 -1.64 8.66
C ASP A 10 5.69 -2.73 7.65
N PRO A 11 6.05 -2.56 6.37
CA PRO A 11 5.74 -3.52 5.32
C PRO A 11 6.39 -4.89 5.55
N ASP A 12 7.54 -4.95 6.23
CA ASP A 12 8.25 -6.20 6.49
C ASP A 12 7.53 -7.03 7.56
N ILE A 13 6.81 -6.38 8.47
CA ILE A 13 6.05 -7.03 9.54
C ILE A 13 4.64 -7.43 9.08
N TYR A 14 3.93 -6.57 8.36
CA TYR A 14 2.49 -6.77 8.10
C TYR A 14 2.18 -7.35 6.72
N GLY A 15 3.02 -7.04 5.74
CA GLY A 15 2.86 -7.50 4.36
C GLY A 15 3.55 -8.82 4.03
N ASP A 16 4.37 -9.35 4.96
CA ASP A 16 5.28 -10.49 4.72
C ASP A 16 6.13 -10.24 3.47
N TRP A 17 6.93 -9.18 3.55
CA TRP A 17 7.69 -8.69 2.41
C TRP A 17 8.75 -9.70 1.99
N GLN A 18 8.70 -10.13 0.74
CA GLN A 18 9.75 -10.94 0.13
C GLN A 18 10.67 -10.04 -0.69
N TYR A 19 11.90 -9.89 -0.22
CA TYR A 19 12.96 -9.25 -0.96
C TYR A 19 13.27 -10.03 -2.23
N GLU A 20 13.47 -9.31 -3.34
CA GLU A 20 14.09 -9.89 -4.52
C GLU A 20 15.59 -10.07 -4.21
N GLU A 21 16.00 -11.28 -3.83
CA GLU A 21 17.38 -11.55 -3.39
C GLU A 21 18.44 -11.27 -4.47
N LYS A 22 18.04 -11.27 -5.75
CA LYS A 22 18.90 -10.98 -6.88
C LYS A 22 18.14 -10.15 -7.91
N PRO A 23 18.03 -8.82 -7.78
CA PRO A 23 17.55 -8.01 -8.89
C PRO A 23 18.47 -8.23 -10.11
N CYS A 24 17.92 -8.06 -11.31
CA CYS A 24 18.68 -8.17 -12.54
C CYS A 24 19.97 -7.33 -12.47
N ALA A 25 21.12 -7.93 -12.77
CA ALA A 25 22.42 -7.23 -12.78
C ALA A 25 22.64 -6.37 -14.04
N CYS A 26 21.75 -6.46 -15.04
CA CYS A 26 21.79 -5.58 -16.20
C CYS A 26 21.34 -4.17 -15.84
N HIS A 27 21.67 -3.20 -16.70
CA HIS A 27 21.23 -1.81 -16.51
C HIS A 27 19.68 -1.71 -16.53
N CYS A 28 19.10 -0.83 -15.71
CA CYS A 28 17.65 -0.70 -15.55
C CYS A 28 16.93 -0.32 -16.86
N SER A 29 17.61 0.37 -17.78
CA SER A 29 17.07 0.69 -19.12
C SER A 29 16.71 -0.56 -19.95
N CYS A 30 17.25 -1.73 -19.60
CA CYS A 30 16.94 -3.02 -20.21
C CYS A 30 15.65 -3.66 -19.66
N LEU A 31 15.08 -3.14 -18.58
CA LEU A 31 13.88 -3.66 -17.95
C LEU A 31 12.64 -3.12 -18.64
N ARG A 32 11.69 -4.03 -18.89
CA ARG A 32 10.36 -3.70 -19.41
C ARG A 32 9.29 -4.33 -18.52
N ALA A 33 8.38 -3.51 -18.03
CA ALA A 33 7.20 -3.96 -17.31
C ALA A 33 6.34 -4.82 -18.24
N LYS A 34 5.90 -5.96 -17.72
CA LYS A 34 5.05 -6.94 -18.43
C LYS A 34 3.69 -7.07 -17.81
N LYS A 35 3.60 -6.90 -16.49
CA LYS A 35 2.36 -7.00 -15.74
C LYS A 35 2.39 -6.00 -14.61
N PHE A 36 1.20 -5.55 -14.25
CA PHE A 36 0.96 -4.61 -13.17
C PHE A 36 -0.15 -5.18 -12.31
N TYR A 37 0.02 -5.07 -11.01
CA TYR A 37 -0.95 -5.55 -10.04
C TYR A 37 -1.19 -4.47 -9.00
N ARG A 38 -2.47 -4.20 -8.72
CA ARG A 38 -2.84 -3.52 -7.49
C ARG A 38 -2.87 -4.58 -6.41
N VAL A 39 -2.01 -4.43 -5.41
CA VAL A 39 -1.90 -5.37 -4.29
C VAL A 39 -2.43 -4.71 -3.03
N GLU A 40 -3.18 -5.48 -2.23
CA GLU A 40 -3.74 -5.01 -0.97
C GLU A 40 -3.30 -5.93 0.17
N CYS A 41 -2.70 -5.37 1.22
CA CYS A 41 -2.20 -6.11 2.37
C CYS A 41 -2.65 -5.47 3.70
N ASP A 42 -2.43 -6.17 4.82
CA ASP A 42 -2.81 -5.66 6.13
C ASP A 42 -1.90 -4.50 6.55
N PHE A 43 -2.48 -3.41 7.08
CA PHE A 43 -1.72 -2.29 7.66
C PHE A 43 -1.25 -2.59 9.10
N MET A 44 -1.82 -3.61 9.76
CA MET A 44 -1.49 -4.01 11.14
C MET A 44 -1.83 -5.49 11.41
N ASN A 45 -1.31 -6.04 12.52
CA ASN A 45 -1.50 -7.45 12.92
C ASN A 45 -3.00 -7.84 12.97
N ARG A 46 -3.34 -9.00 12.40
CA ARG A 46 -4.70 -9.56 12.33
C ARG A 46 -5.40 -9.71 13.68
N THR A 47 -4.67 -10.01 14.76
CA THR A 47 -5.23 -10.11 16.11
C THR A 47 -5.64 -8.73 16.62
N THR A 48 -4.79 -7.72 16.43
CA THR A 48 -5.11 -6.32 16.75
C THR A 48 -6.25 -5.80 15.88
N LYS A 49 -6.28 -6.14 14.59
CA LYS A 49 -7.39 -5.88 13.67
C LYS A 49 -8.69 -6.55 14.13
N ARG A 50 -8.63 -7.81 14.57
CA ARG A 50 -9.79 -8.52 15.13
C ARG A 50 -10.27 -7.92 16.43
N TRP A 51 -9.40 -7.45 17.31
CA TRP A 51 -9.81 -6.75 18.53
C TRP A 51 -10.36 -5.35 18.25
N ALA A 52 -9.76 -4.62 17.31
CA ALA A 52 -10.31 -3.36 16.82
C ALA A 52 -11.71 -3.57 16.21
N ASN A 53 -11.87 -4.60 15.37
CA ASN A 53 -13.14 -4.93 14.74
C ASN A 53 -14.15 -5.58 15.71
N ALA A 54 -13.72 -6.41 16.66
CA ALA A 54 -14.57 -7.01 17.68
C ALA A 54 -15.02 -5.96 18.70
N GLY A 55 -14.16 -4.99 19.04
CA GLY A 55 -14.54 -3.78 19.74
C GLY A 55 -15.63 -3.02 18.98
N ARG A 56 -15.53 -2.90 17.65
CA ARG A 56 -16.60 -2.29 16.80
C ARG A 56 -17.93 -3.06 16.85
N VAL A 57 -17.89 -4.39 16.81
CA VAL A 57 -19.10 -5.25 16.87
C VAL A 57 -19.71 -5.25 18.28
N ALA A 58 -18.89 -5.33 19.33
CA ALA A 58 -19.32 -5.28 20.72
C ALA A 58 -19.89 -3.90 21.11
N LEU A 59 -19.45 -2.84 20.44
CA LEU A 59 -20.01 -1.48 20.55
C LEU A 59 -21.23 -1.22 19.64
N GLY A 60 -21.75 -2.24 18.95
CA GLY A 60 -23.03 -2.16 18.23
C GLY A 60 -23.04 -1.31 16.95
N LEU A 61 -21.89 -1.05 16.33
CA LEU A 61 -21.76 -0.09 15.21
C LEU A 61 -22.08 -0.68 13.81
N LEU A 62 -22.91 -1.74 13.71
CA LEU A 62 -23.28 -2.31 12.41
C LEU A 62 -24.53 -1.68 11.76
N SER A 63 -25.19 -0.70 12.37
CA SER A 63 -26.26 0.05 11.70
C SER A 63 -26.76 1.26 12.50
N VAL A 64 -26.18 2.45 12.23
CA VAL A 64 -26.70 3.82 12.52
C VAL A 64 -27.00 4.17 14.02
N PRO A 65 -27.18 5.46 14.36
CA PRO A 65 -26.19 6.34 14.99
C PRO A 65 -25.92 6.08 16.49
N LEU A 66 -24.72 6.48 16.93
CA LEU A 66 -24.24 6.69 18.31
C LEU A 66 -25.33 6.64 19.39
N LEU A 67 -25.30 5.61 20.26
CA LEU A 67 -25.75 5.78 21.64
C LEU A 67 -25.26 4.62 22.53
N LEU A 68 -24.71 5.02 23.68
CA LEU A 68 -24.56 4.26 24.93
C LEU A 68 -23.25 3.48 25.15
N ILE A 69 -22.15 4.22 25.28
CA ILE A 69 -21.23 3.99 26.41
C ILE A 69 -21.60 5.04 27.48
N PRO A 70 -22.13 4.65 28.65
CA PRO A 70 -22.31 5.59 29.74
C PRO A 70 -20.93 5.90 30.32
N GLY A 71 -20.41 7.09 30.00
CA GLY A 71 -19.21 7.63 30.67
C GLY A 71 -18.18 8.35 29.80
N THR A 72 -18.27 8.31 28.47
CA THR A 72 -17.41 9.12 27.59
C THR A 72 -18.27 9.93 26.64
N ASN A 73 -18.58 11.16 27.06
CA ASN A 73 -19.23 12.13 26.19
C ASN A 73 -18.28 12.45 25.02
N SER A 74 -18.74 12.13 23.82
CA SER A 74 -18.13 12.43 22.52
C SER A 74 -16.88 11.60 22.18
N LEU A 75 -17.08 10.59 21.34
CA LEU A 75 -16.03 10.16 20.42
C LEU A 75 -15.60 11.40 19.62
N THR A 76 -14.31 11.70 19.61
CA THR A 76 -13.79 12.80 18.77
C THR A 76 -13.96 12.45 17.30
N ASP A 77 -14.06 13.44 16.41
CA ASP A 77 -14.20 13.18 14.96
C ASP A 77 -13.11 12.23 14.42
N ALA A 78 -11.90 12.29 14.99
CA ALA A 78 -10.79 11.38 14.69
C ALA A 78 -11.08 9.90 15.03
N GLN A 79 -11.87 9.64 16.07
CA GLN A 79 -12.30 8.29 16.45
C GLN A 79 -13.46 7.79 15.58
N LEU A 80 -14.33 8.68 15.08
CA LEU A 80 -15.40 8.30 14.15
C LEU A 80 -14.85 8.03 12.74
N GLU A 81 -13.84 8.79 12.30
CA GLU A 81 -13.19 8.60 11.00
C GLU A 81 -12.45 7.26 10.90
N THR A 82 -11.87 6.78 11.99
CA THR A 82 -11.18 5.47 12.05
C THR A 82 -12.12 4.26 12.11
N VAL A 83 -13.40 4.45 12.41
CA VAL A 83 -14.41 3.39 12.58
C VAL A 83 -14.89 2.80 11.24
N GLY A 84 -14.91 3.60 10.17
CA GLY A 84 -15.38 3.18 8.84
C GLY A 84 -14.28 2.79 7.84
N GLN A 85 -13.01 2.93 8.21
CA GLN A 85 -11.92 2.86 7.24
C GLN A 85 -11.30 1.47 7.11
N ASP A 86 -11.09 1.12 5.85
CA ASP A 86 -10.39 -0.08 5.41
C ASP A 86 -8.92 0.04 5.82
N ILE A 87 -8.56 -0.68 6.89
CA ILE A 87 -7.22 -0.68 7.51
C ILE A 87 -6.24 -1.58 6.74
N THR A 88 -6.27 -1.43 5.43
CA THR A 88 -5.42 -2.13 4.49
C THR A 88 -4.53 -1.13 3.77
N HIS A 89 -3.36 -1.62 3.38
CA HIS A 89 -2.41 -0.89 2.58
C HIS A 89 -2.56 -1.32 1.12
N THR A 90 -2.59 -0.37 0.19
CA THR A 90 -2.60 -0.67 -1.24
C THR A 90 -1.35 -0.12 -1.90
N ALA A 91 -0.71 -0.97 -2.70
CA ALA A 91 0.49 -0.65 -3.45
C ALA A 91 0.38 -1.09 -4.92
N LEU A 92 1.28 -0.59 -5.76
CA LEU A 92 1.43 -1.00 -7.15
C LEU A 92 2.62 -1.96 -7.27
N GLU A 93 2.36 -3.23 -7.55
CA GLU A 93 3.39 -4.21 -7.87
C GLU A 93 3.60 -4.27 -9.40
N VAL A 94 4.86 -4.21 -9.84
CA VAL A 94 5.25 -4.24 -11.25
C VAL A 94 6.19 -5.41 -11.52
N HIS A 95 5.83 -6.20 -12.53
CA HIS A 95 6.63 -7.34 -12.98
C HIS A 95 7.51 -6.90 -14.14
N TYR A 96 8.81 -6.79 -13.91
CA TYR A 96 9.78 -6.46 -14.94
C TYR A 96 10.37 -7.72 -15.56
N LYS A 97 10.59 -7.68 -16.88
CA LYS A 97 11.41 -8.66 -17.60
C LYS A 97 12.58 -7.93 -18.25
N CYS A 98 13.80 -8.38 -17.99
CA CYS A 98 14.99 -7.89 -18.65
C CYS A 98 15.04 -8.36 -20.11
N GLY A 99 15.27 -7.42 -21.04
CA GLY A 99 15.43 -7.73 -22.46
C GLY A 99 16.74 -8.45 -22.81
N ILE A 100 17.77 -8.34 -21.95
CA ILE A 100 19.09 -8.94 -22.19
C ILE A 100 19.18 -10.34 -21.60
N CYS A 101 19.05 -10.48 -20.28
CA CYS A 101 19.22 -11.77 -19.61
C CYS A 101 17.90 -12.54 -19.41
N GLY A 102 16.75 -11.95 -19.75
CA GLY A 102 15.44 -12.58 -19.61
C GLY A 102 14.93 -12.70 -18.17
N GLN A 103 15.72 -12.31 -17.17
CA GLN A 103 15.36 -12.40 -15.76
C GLN A 103 14.09 -11.60 -15.47
N ILE A 104 13.24 -12.17 -14.62
CA ILE A 104 12.04 -11.54 -14.09
C ILE A 104 12.37 -10.98 -12.71
N SER A 105 11.91 -9.76 -12.43
CA SER A 105 12.09 -9.10 -11.14
C SER A 105 10.82 -8.38 -10.75
N TYR A 106 10.52 -8.35 -9.45
CA TYR A 106 9.36 -7.65 -8.89
C TYR A 106 9.80 -6.35 -8.22
N LYS A 107 9.07 -5.26 -8.46
CA LYS A 107 9.26 -4.01 -7.75
C LYS A 107 7.90 -3.46 -7.34
N THR A 108 7.78 -3.02 -6.10
CA THR A 108 6.53 -2.50 -5.56
C THR A 108 6.70 -1.03 -5.24
N TYR A 109 5.74 -0.21 -5.70
CA TYR A 109 5.69 1.23 -5.53
C TYR A 109 4.51 1.61 -4.64
N GLU A 110 4.77 2.45 -3.64
CA GLU A 110 3.77 2.80 -2.63
C GLU A 110 4.06 4.14 -1.93
N ILE A 111 3.03 4.66 -1.26
CA ILE A 111 3.18 5.70 -0.24
C ILE A 111 3.01 5.05 1.12
N VAL A 112 4.09 5.03 1.91
CA VAL A 112 4.16 4.31 3.19
C VAL A 112 3.44 5.13 4.26
N CYS A 113 3.76 6.42 4.34
CA CYS A 113 3.16 7.37 5.28
C CYS A 113 3.30 8.81 4.75
N GLU A 114 3.04 9.80 5.61
CA GLU A 114 3.23 11.21 5.28
C GLU A 114 4.68 11.51 4.91
N ASP A 115 4.87 12.13 3.75
CA ASP A 115 6.18 12.48 3.17
C ASP A 115 7.08 11.30 2.80
N GLU A 116 6.59 10.05 2.88
CA GLU A 116 7.38 8.85 2.63
C GLU A 116 6.77 7.94 1.56
N THR A 117 7.54 7.71 0.50
CA THR A 117 7.22 6.80 -0.60
C THR A 117 8.29 5.74 -0.71
N SER A 118 7.92 4.53 -1.11
CA SER A 118 8.79 3.37 -1.25
C SER A 118 8.69 2.80 -2.67
N ASP A 119 9.83 2.44 -3.26
CA ASP A 119 9.95 1.77 -4.56
C ASP A 119 10.86 0.54 -4.45
N ARG A 120 10.64 -0.32 -3.47
CA ARG A 120 11.56 -1.41 -3.15
C ARG A 120 11.44 -2.58 -4.14
N TRP A 121 12.58 -3.23 -4.40
CA TRP A 121 12.62 -4.51 -5.11
C TRP A 121 12.09 -5.63 -4.21
N GLY A 122 11.10 -6.36 -4.70
CA GLY A 122 10.35 -7.34 -3.92
C GLY A 122 8.85 -7.18 -4.07
N ARG A 123 8.14 -7.98 -3.30
CA ARG A 123 6.68 -8.04 -3.31
C ARG A 123 6.10 -8.45 -1.97
N TYR A 124 4.83 -8.13 -1.77
CA TYR A 124 4.04 -8.62 -0.64
C TYR A 124 3.60 -10.07 -0.89
N MET A 125 3.81 -10.94 0.10
CA MET A 125 3.37 -12.34 0.02
C MET A 125 2.00 -12.55 0.69
N LYS A 126 1.62 -11.67 1.61
CA LYS A 126 0.36 -11.76 2.35
C LYS A 126 -0.64 -10.71 1.88
N THR A 127 -1.21 -10.94 0.70
CA THR A 127 -2.21 -10.05 0.08
C THR A 127 -3.64 -10.59 0.22
N TYR A 128 -4.63 -9.72 0.09
CA TYR A 128 -6.06 -10.06 -0.02
C TYR A 128 -6.46 -10.48 -1.44
N GLY A 129 -5.50 -10.44 -2.37
CA GLY A 129 -5.68 -10.65 -3.79
C GLY A 129 -4.82 -9.66 -4.56
N ASP A 130 -4.35 -10.09 -5.72
CA ASP A 130 -3.60 -9.26 -6.65
C ASP A 130 -4.55 -8.93 -7.82
N GLU A 131 -4.98 -7.67 -7.93
CA GLU A 131 -5.86 -7.24 -9.03
C GLU A 131 -4.98 -6.90 -10.24
N PRO A 132 -5.05 -7.68 -11.35
CA PRO A 132 -4.28 -7.37 -12.54
C PRO A 132 -4.79 -6.07 -13.19
N ILE A 133 -3.86 -5.18 -13.51
CA ILE A 133 -4.15 -3.90 -14.15
C ILE A 133 -3.85 -4.01 -15.65
N PHE A 134 -4.79 -3.53 -16.46
CA PHE A 134 -4.68 -3.51 -17.93
C PHE A 134 -4.67 -2.06 -18.45
N GLY A 135 -4.23 -1.89 -19.70
CA GLY A 135 -4.27 -0.57 -20.38
C GLY A 135 -3.17 0.41 -19.98
N ILE A 136 -2.13 -0.03 -19.26
CA ILE A 136 -0.94 0.78 -18.99
C ILE A 136 -0.09 0.91 -20.26
N ARG A 137 0.24 2.14 -20.65
CA ARG A 137 1.05 2.45 -21.85
C ARG A 137 2.54 2.56 -21.53
N THR A 138 2.86 3.05 -20.34
CA THR A 138 4.25 3.22 -19.91
C THR A 138 4.82 1.89 -19.45
N THR A 139 5.79 1.34 -20.19
CA THR A 139 6.33 0.00 -19.92
C THR A 139 7.84 -0.03 -19.72
N ASP A 140 8.55 1.05 -20.02
CA ASP A 140 9.97 1.16 -19.68
C ASP A 140 10.14 1.56 -18.20
N PHE A 141 11.21 1.04 -17.60
CA PHE A 141 11.51 1.28 -16.19
C PHE A 141 11.68 2.78 -15.88
N ASP A 142 12.44 3.50 -16.70
CA ASP A 142 12.74 4.92 -16.47
C ASP A 142 11.47 5.79 -16.52
N GLY A 143 10.53 5.47 -17.42
CA GLY A 143 9.22 6.11 -17.50
C GLY A 143 8.37 5.87 -16.26
N ILE A 144 8.31 4.62 -15.78
CA ILE A 144 7.58 4.29 -14.55
C ILE A 144 8.20 4.98 -13.34
N GLN A 145 9.53 4.96 -13.23
CA GLN A 145 10.27 5.62 -12.14
C GLN A 145 10.03 7.13 -12.17
N ARG A 146 10.04 7.76 -13.34
CA ARG A 146 9.76 9.20 -13.46
C ARG A 146 8.34 9.55 -13.01
N VAL A 147 7.36 8.71 -13.33
CA VAL A 147 5.99 8.90 -12.83
C VAL A 147 5.96 8.81 -11.32
N PHE A 148 6.60 7.78 -10.74
CA PHE A 148 6.74 7.60 -9.29
C PHE A 148 7.41 8.80 -8.61
N ASP A 149 8.57 9.25 -9.10
CA ASP A 149 9.33 10.37 -8.53
C ASP A 149 8.52 11.69 -8.59
N GLY A 150 7.61 11.81 -9.57
CA GLY A 150 6.68 12.93 -9.71
C GLY A 150 5.36 12.80 -8.94
N MET A 151 5.18 11.72 -8.17
CA MET A 151 3.99 11.55 -7.32
C MET A 151 4.03 12.48 -6.11
N SER A 152 2.85 12.94 -5.68
CA SER A 152 2.74 13.72 -4.46
C SER A 152 2.96 12.81 -3.23
N LYS A 153 3.64 13.34 -2.22
CA LYS A 153 3.81 12.69 -0.91
C LYS A 153 2.84 13.23 0.16
N ASN A 154 1.86 14.04 -0.27
CA ASN A 154 0.84 14.65 0.59
C ASN A 154 -0.19 13.60 1.04
N TYR A 155 0.24 12.65 1.88
CA TYR A 155 -0.59 11.61 2.44
C TYR A 155 -1.61 12.21 3.41
N HIS A 156 -2.85 11.73 3.34
CA HIS A 156 -3.83 11.94 4.39
C HIS A 156 -4.64 10.67 4.55
N PHE A 157 -4.60 10.09 5.75
CA PHE A 157 -5.18 8.79 6.06
C PHE A 157 -6.64 8.63 5.55
N THR A 158 -7.42 9.71 5.59
CA THR A 158 -8.84 9.68 5.25
C THR A 158 -9.24 10.21 3.86
N LYS A 159 -8.35 10.93 3.17
CA LYS A 159 -8.71 11.68 1.93
C LYS A 159 -7.72 11.55 0.78
N ARG A 160 -6.48 11.14 1.08
CA ARG A 160 -5.35 11.03 0.15
C ARG A 160 -4.47 9.89 0.63
N ASN A 161 -5.07 8.71 0.79
CA ASN A 161 -4.43 7.56 1.37
C ASN A 161 -3.70 6.71 0.31
N CYS A 162 -3.17 5.56 0.72
CA CYS A 162 -2.43 4.66 -0.15
C CYS A 162 -3.28 4.11 -1.33
N LYS A 163 -4.60 3.96 -1.14
CA LYS A 163 -5.53 3.52 -2.20
C LYS A 163 -5.68 4.59 -3.29
N ASP A 164 -5.90 5.83 -2.87
CA ASP A 164 -6.02 6.97 -3.78
C ASP A 164 -4.70 7.24 -4.50
N TRP A 165 -3.58 7.18 -3.76
CA TRP A 165 -2.25 7.39 -4.31
C TRP A 165 -1.90 6.33 -5.36
N THR A 166 -2.16 5.04 -5.06
CA THR A 166 -1.92 3.95 -6.01
C THR A 166 -2.78 4.11 -7.26
N SER A 167 -4.05 4.49 -7.10
CA SER A 167 -4.95 4.72 -8.24
C SER A 167 -4.51 5.90 -9.11
N GLN A 168 -3.99 6.97 -8.51
CA GLN A 168 -3.39 8.09 -9.24
C GLN A 168 -2.13 7.67 -10.00
N MET A 169 -1.26 6.86 -9.40
CA MET A 169 -0.07 6.34 -10.06
C MET A 169 -0.46 5.50 -11.29
N ILE A 170 -1.41 4.58 -11.14
CA ILE A 170 -1.94 3.77 -12.24
C ILE A 170 -2.48 4.67 -13.36
N GLY A 171 -3.30 5.66 -13.01
CA GLY A 171 -3.89 6.59 -13.98
C GLY A 171 -2.86 7.42 -14.74
N ARG A 172 -1.69 7.69 -14.17
CA ARG A 172 -0.57 8.38 -14.85
C ARG A 172 0.26 7.46 -15.75
N LEU A 173 0.21 6.15 -15.53
CA LEU A 173 0.92 5.15 -16.34
C LEU A 173 0.11 4.70 -17.57
N SER A 174 -1.22 4.77 -17.48
CA SER A 174 -2.19 4.56 -18.57
C SER A 174 -2.18 5.62 -19.66
#